data_AF-A0A928GVL4-F1
#
_entry.id   AF-A0A928GVL4-F1
#
_cell.length_a   1.000
_cell.length_b   1.000
_cell.length_c   1.000
_cell.angle_alpha   90.00
_cell.angle_beta   90.00
_cell.angle_gamma   90.00
#
_symmetry.space_group_name_H-M   'P 1'
#
loop_
_entity.id
_entity.type
_entity.pdbx_description
1 polymer ?
#
loop_
_entity_poly.entity_id
_entity_poly.type
_entity_poly.pdbx_seq_one_letter_code
_entity_poly.pdbx_strand_id
1 'polypeptide(L)'
;MATLLNNYNQNNGTKNSENLTQEEINERIAILKRFRHLLEQQRNKFKEYLTVLEKQEKGIASEDDTVIVAQAELEQQIVSNIANLQKVIVPMEALYKEKGIKLTSEIPQIQKELSELQEAVLVQNEKNRTLLKEHITQIRNRISQFSDPRHNPYAKNTSIYSQKVSTPSIIDIEI
;
A
#
# COMPACT_ATOMS: atom_id res chain seq x y z
N MET A 1 44.60 34.30 -45.09
CA MET A 1 44.54 32.90 -45.56
C MET A 1 44.68 32.04 -44.32
N ALA A 2 43.55 31.72 -43.66
CA ALA A 2 42.87 30.43 -43.83
C ALA A 2 43.65 29.32 -43.10
N THR A 3 43.13 28.50 -42.18
CA THR A 3 41.77 28.16 -41.80
C THR A 3 41.89 27.18 -40.61
N LEU A 4 40.99 27.31 -39.65
CA LEU A 4 40.21 26.21 -39.03
C LEU A 4 40.86 25.15 -38.12
N LEU A 5 40.26 25.12 -36.92
CA LEU A 5 39.73 23.95 -36.21
C LEU A 5 40.73 22.97 -35.58
N ASN A 6 40.86 23.05 -34.26
CA ASN A 6 40.12 22.07 -33.46
C ASN A 6 39.85 22.55 -32.02
N ASN A 7 38.59 22.87 -31.78
CA ASN A 7 37.98 22.89 -30.45
C ASN A 7 37.86 21.44 -29.97
N TYR A 8 38.54 21.09 -28.87
CA TYR A 8 38.07 20.02 -28.00
C TYR A 8 37.93 20.58 -26.58
N ASN A 9 36.77 21.19 -26.39
CA ASN A 9 35.99 21.32 -25.17
C ASN A 9 36.66 20.70 -23.91
N GLN A 10 37.46 21.50 -23.22
CA GLN A 10 37.67 21.37 -21.78
C GLN A 10 36.73 22.34 -21.06
N ASN A 11 35.42 22.20 -21.30
CA ASN A 11 34.39 22.75 -20.40
C ASN A 11 34.07 21.72 -19.32
N ASN A 12 35.07 21.41 -18.50
CA ASN A 12 34.85 20.91 -17.14
C ASN A 12 35.24 22.00 -16.14
N GLY A 13 34.78 23.22 -16.43
CA GLY A 13 34.81 24.33 -15.50
C GLY A 13 33.92 23.99 -14.31
N THR A 14 34.55 23.41 -13.29
CA THR A 14 34.41 23.82 -11.89
C THR A 14 33.47 25.03 -11.75
N LYS A 15 32.18 24.78 -11.45
CA LYS A 15 31.36 25.81 -10.84
C LYS A 15 31.93 26.03 -9.44
N ASN A 16 32.84 26.99 -9.39
CA ASN A 16 33.39 27.54 -8.18
C ASN A 16 32.26 27.86 -7.21
N SER A 17 32.55 27.61 -5.95
CA SER A 17 31.96 28.24 -4.77
C SER A 17 32.00 29.77 -4.88
N GLU A 18 31.19 30.34 -5.77
CA GLU A 18 30.87 31.75 -5.75
C GLU A 18 29.88 31.97 -4.61
N ASN A 19 30.24 32.92 -3.74
CA ASN A 19 29.57 33.23 -2.48
C ASN A 19 28.04 33.27 -2.62
N LEU A 20 27.39 32.15 -2.27
CA LEU A 20 25.94 32.09 -2.15
C LEU A 20 25.53 33.15 -1.13
N THR A 21 24.58 33.99 -1.49
CA THR A 21 23.99 34.95 -0.54
C THR A 21 23.41 34.18 0.64
N GLN A 22 23.47 34.79 1.84
CA GLN A 22 22.96 34.15 3.06
C GLN A 22 21.48 33.73 2.91
N GLU A 23 20.72 34.46 2.10
CA GLU A 23 19.34 34.14 1.70
C GLU A 23 19.25 32.83 0.90
N GLU A 24 20.07 32.65 -0.14
CA GLU A 24 20.09 31.40 -0.92
C GLU A 24 20.55 30.19 -0.09
N ILE A 25 21.51 30.39 0.83
CA ILE A 25 21.94 29.36 1.78
C ILE A 25 20.78 28.99 2.70
N ASN A 26 20.07 29.97 3.24
CA ASN A 26 18.94 29.76 4.13
C ASN A 26 17.77 29.06 3.41
N GLU A 27 17.48 29.43 2.16
CA GLU A 27 16.48 28.74 1.34
C GLU A 27 16.85 27.27 1.10
N ARG A 28 18.10 26.99 0.73
CA ARG A 28 18.58 25.62 0.52
C ARG A 28 18.48 24.80 1.80
N ILE A 29 18.83 25.37 2.95
CA ILE A 29 18.70 24.72 4.26
C ILE A 29 17.23 24.47 4.62
N ALA A 30 16.33 25.44 4.38
CA ALA A 30 14.91 25.31 4.66
C ALA A 30 14.27 24.19 3.82
N ILE A 31 14.63 24.13 2.54
CA ILE A 31 14.23 23.07 1.64
C ILE A 31 14.73 21.73 2.20
N LEU A 32 16.04 21.57 2.48
CA LEU A 32 16.63 20.34 3.06
C LEU A 32 15.94 19.85 4.34
N LYS A 33 15.63 20.76 5.26
CA LYS A 33 14.90 20.42 6.49
C LYS A 33 13.49 19.91 6.19
N ARG A 34 12.78 20.54 5.26
CA ARG A 34 11.43 20.12 4.87
C ARG A 34 11.43 18.74 4.21
N PHE A 35 12.38 18.48 3.31
CA PHE A 35 12.49 17.17 2.67
C PHE A 35 12.85 16.07 3.65
N ARG A 36 13.80 16.32 4.55
CA ARG A 36 14.12 15.40 5.65
C ARG A 36 12.88 15.07 6.48
N HIS A 37 12.11 16.08 6.87
CA HIS A 37 10.88 15.89 7.63
C HIS A 37 9.86 15.01 6.88
N LEU A 38 9.69 15.23 5.58
CA LEU A 38 8.80 14.42 4.74
C LEU A 38 9.26 12.96 4.66
N LEU A 39 10.56 12.72 4.50
CA LEU A 39 11.12 11.37 4.48
C LEU A 39 10.96 10.66 5.83
N GLU A 40 11.17 11.36 6.94
CA GLU A 40 10.94 10.82 8.29
C GLU A 40 9.46 10.46 8.51
N GLN A 41 8.53 11.32 8.07
CA GLN A 41 7.10 11.03 8.10
C GLN A 41 6.75 9.79 7.27
N GLN A 42 7.28 9.70 6.05
CA GLN A 42 7.06 8.56 5.17
C GLN A 42 7.59 7.26 5.81
N ARG A 43 8.78 7.30 6.41
CA ARG A 43 9.36 6.17 7.14
C ARG A 43 8.46 5.71 8.29
N ASN A 44 7.97 6.65 9.10
CA ASN A 44 7.08 6.32 10.21
C ASN A 44 5.77 5.68 9.73
N LYS A 45 5.23 6.12 8.58
CA LYS A 45 4.04 5.52 7.99
C LYS A 45 4.27 4.11 7.46
N PHE A 46 5.43 3.82 6.87
CA PHE A 46 5.77 2.45 6.51
C PHE A 46 5.91 1.53 7.72
N LYS A 47 6.45 2.03 8.85
CA LYS A 47 6.51 1.26 10.12
C LYS A 47 5.12 0.99 10.71
N GLU A 48 4.24 2.00 10.72
CA GLU A 48 2.85 1.83 11.10
C GLU A 48 2.17 0.78 10.21
N TYR A 49 2.40 0.83 8.90
CA TYR A 49 1.81 -0.12 7.96
C TYR A 49 2.26 -1.56 8.25
N LEU A 50 3.56 -1.76 8.46
CA LEU A 50 4.12 -3.06 8.79
C LEU A 50 3.52 -3.63 10.08
N THR A 51 3.30 -2.78 11.09
CA THR A 51 2.64 -3.18 12.33
C THR A 51 1.18 -3.62 12.10
N VAL A 52 0.45 -2.97 11.20
CA VAL A 52 -0.92 -3.36 10.83
C VAL A 52 -0.90 -4.71 10.10
N LEU A 53 0.02 -4.90 9.16
CA LEU A 53 0.16 -6.16 8.43
C LEU A 53 0.52 -7.34 9.34
N GLU A 54 1.39 -7.14 10.33
CA GLU A 54 1.71 -8.17 11.33
C GLU A 54 0.51 -8.53 12.22
N LYS A 55 -0.31 -7.54 12.58
CA LYS A 55 -1.55 -7.78 13.33
C LYS A 55 -2.58 -8.51 12.47
N GLN A 56 -2.62 -8.24 11.17
CA GLN A 56 -3.49 -8.93 10.24
C GLN A 56 -3.09 -10.39 10.07
N GLU A 57 -1.79 -10.68 9.97
CA GLU A 57 -1.29 -12.06 9.96
C GLU A 57 -1.80 -12.85 11.18
N LYS A 58 -1.72 -12.23 12.37
CA LYS A 58 -2.23 -12.84 13.62
C LYS A 58 -3.75 -12.99 13.63
N GLY A 59 -4.48 -11.98 13.14
CA GLY A 59 -5.95 -12.00 13.05
C GLY A 59 -6.48 -13.09 12.11
N ILE A 60 -5.80 -13.30 10.98
CA ILE A 60 -6.10 -14.41 10.05
C ILE A 60 -5.86 -15.75 10.75
N ALA A 61 -4.75 -15.91 11.47
CA ALA A 61 -4.46 -17.13 12.21
C ALA A 61 -5.46 -17.44 13.33
N SER A 62 -6.11 -16.42 13.89
CA SER A 62 -7.14 -16.56 14.93
C SER A 62 -8.58 -16.63 14.40
N GLU A 63 -8.79 -16.61 13.08
CA GLU A 63 -10.13 -16.57 12.43
C GLU A 63 -11.04 -15.44 12.97
N ASP A 64 -10.47 -14.27 13.31
CA ASP A 64 -11.25 -13.12 13.80
C ASP A 64 -11.62 -12.17 12.66
N ASP A 65 -12.78 -12.41 12.05
CA ASP A 65 -13.30 -11.65 10.91
C ASP A 65 -13.49 -10.15 11.21
N THR A 66 -13.84 -9.80 12.46
CA THR A 66 -14.09 -8.41 12.85
C THR A 66 -12.80 -7.59 12.84
N VAL A 67 -11.70 -8.22 13.26
CA VAL A 67 -10.36 -7.62 13.28
C VAL A 67 -9.84 -7.44 11.85
N ILE A 68 -10.09 -8.38 10.95
CA ILE A 68 -9.65 -8.31 9.54
C ILE A 68 -10.31 -7.13 8.81
N VAL A 69 -11.62 -6.90 9.01
CA VAL A 69 -12.33 -5.79 8.35
C VAL A 69 -11.83 -4.43 8.84
N ALA A 70 -11.68 -4.25 10.15
CA ALA A 70 -11.15 -3.00 10.73
C ALA A 70 -9.71 -2.73 10.27
N GLN A 71 -8.90 -3.77 10.08
CA GLN A 71 -7.52 -3.65 9.58
C GLN A 71 -7.48 -3.24 8.10
N ALA A 72 -8.42 -3.71 7.28
CA ALA A 72 -8.49 -3.33 5.87
C ALA A 72 -8.78 -1.83 5.68
N GLU A 73 -9.65 -1.25 6.52
CA GLU A 73 -9.91 0.19 6.51
C GLU A 73 -8.67 1.01 6.89
N LEU A 74 -7.93 0.56 7.91
CA LEU A 74 -6.69 1.19 8.34
C LEU A 74 -5.60 1.08 7.25
N GLU A 75 -5.48 -0.06 6.60
CA GLU A 75 -4.57 -0.25 5.44
C GLU A 75 -4.88 0.75 4.33
N GLN A 76 -6.16 0.92 3.97
CA GLN A 76 -6.55 1.85 2.92
C GLN A 76 -6.19 3.32 3.25
N GLN A 77 -6.36 3.72 4.52
CA GLN A 77 -5.93 5.04 4.99
C GLN A 77 -4.42 5.22 4.91
N ILE A 78 -3.65 4.22 5.35
CA ILE A 78 -2.18 4.28 5.36
C ILE A 78 -1.64 4.33 3.92
N VAL A 79 -2.16 3.50 3.01
CA VAL A 79 -1.77 3.49 1.59
C VAL A 79 -2.07 4.83 0.91
N SER A 80 -3.25 5.41 1.16
CA SER A 80 -3.61 6.74 0.67
C SER A 80 -2.62 7.82 1.16
N ASN A 81 -2.25 7.78 2.44
CA ASN A 81 -1.30 8.71 3.02
C ASN A 81 0.11 8.56 2.42
N ILE A 82 0.58 7.32 2.22
CA ILE A 82 1.86 7.04 1.56
C ILE A 82 1.85 7.60 0.13
N ALA A 83 0.78 7.38 -0.64
CA ALA A 83 0.64 7.88 -2.00
C ALA A 83 0.65 9.43 -2.04
N ASN A 84 -0.03 10.08 -1.09
CA ASN A 84 -0.04 11.53 -1.00
C ASN A 84 1.33 12.11 -0.63
N LEU A 85 2.09 11.44 0.26
CA LEU A 85 3.46 11.82 0.56
C LEU A 85 4.38 11.66 -0.66
N GLN A 86 4.26 10.57 -1.40
CA GLN A 86 5.04 10.33 -2.62
C GLN A 86 4.83 11.42 -3.68
N LYS A 87 3.61 11.93 -3.83
CA LYS A 87 3.31 13.06 -4.74
C LYS A 87 4.09 14.33 -4.43
N VAL A 88 4.51 14.53 -3.18
CA VAL A 88 5.30 15.70 -2.77
C VAL A 88 6.79 15.41 -2.78
N ILE A 89 7.19 14.18 -2.44
CA ILE A 89 8.58 13.75 -2.37
C ILE A 89 9.22 13.71 -3.77
N VAL A 90 8.51 13.19 -4.79
CA VAL A 90 9.04 13.08 -6.15
C VAL A 90 9.38 14.46 -6.76
N PRO A 91 8.47 15.47 -6.73
CA PRO A 91 8.81 16.83 -7.18
C PRO A 91 9.91 17.50 -6.35
N MET A 92 9.96 17.27 -5.03
CA MET A 92 11.04 17.79 -4.18
C MET A 92 12.39 17.21 -4.58
N GLU A 93 12.48 15.90 -4.81
CA GLU A 93 13.72 15.24 -5.25
C GLU A 93 14.21 15.78 -6.60
N ALA A 94 13.29 16.03 -7.54
CA ALA A 94 13.62 16.65 -8.83
C ALA A 94 14.22 18.06 -8.64
N LEU A 95 13.63 18.89 -7.77
CA LEU A 95 14.15 20.22 -7.42
C LEU A 95 15.55 20.16 -6.81
N TYR A 96 15.86 19.14 -6.01
CA TYR A 96 17.21 18.95 -5.47
C TYR A 96 18.25 18.64 -6.54
N LYS A 97 17.92 17.72 -7.44
CA LYS A 97 18.79 17.32 -8.55
C LYS A 97 19.06 18.50 -9.48
N GLU A 98 18.04 19.30 -9.76
CA GLU A 98 18.13 20.50 -10.60
C GLU A 98 18.97 21.61 -9.95
N LYS A 99 18.79 21.87 -8.64
CA LYS A 99 19.55 22.91 -7.92
C LYS A 99 20.97 22.49 -7.53
N GLY A 100 21.41 21.26 -7.84
CA GLY A 100 22.77 20.78 -7.57
C GLY A 100 23.16 20.84 -6.09
N ILE A 101 22.18 20.76 -5.18
CA ILE A 101 22.42 20.80 -3.74
C ILE A 101 23.05 19.46 -3.34
N LYS A 102 24.26 19.47 -2.77
CA LYS A 102 24.85 18.25 -2.20
C LYS A 102 23.95 17.75 -1.08
N LEU A 103 23.37 16.57 -1.26
CA LEU A 103 22.65 15.88 -0.19
C LEU A 103 23.63 15.65 0.97
N THR A 104 23.21 16.06 2.17
CA THR A 104 23.85 15.61 3.40
C THR A 104 23.78 14.08 3.49
N SER A 105 24.76 13.44 4.11
CA SER A 105 24.87 11.97 4.20
C SER A 105 23.62 11.27 4.80
N GLU A 106 22.82 12.01 5.56
CA GLU A 106 21.59 11.52 6.19
C GLU A 106 20.45 11.25 5.20
N ILE A 107 20.29 12.06 4.16
CA ILE A 107 19.15 11.94 3.22
C ILE A 107 19.25 10.63 2.40
N PRO A 108 20.40 10.27 1.79
CA PRO A 108 20.56 9.00 1.11
C PRO A 108 20.38 7.79 2.03
N GLN A 109 20.77 7.91 3.30
CA GLN A 109 20.59 6.84 4.28
C GLN A 109 19.10 6.61 4.58
N ILE A 110 18.33 7.67 4.79
CA ILE A 110 16.88 7.57 4.99
C ILE A 110 16.20 7.02 3.74
N GLN A 111 16.62 7.42 2.54
CA GLN A 111 16.09 6.86 1.29
C GLN A 111 16.36 5.36 1.17
N LYS A 112 17.55 4.89 1.56
CA LYS A 112 17.88 3.46 1.58
C LYS A 112 17.00 2.70 2.57
N GLU A 113 16.90 3.18 3.81
CA GLU A 113 16.00 2.59 4.83
C GLU A 113 14.55 2.53 4.33
N LEU A 114 14.11 3.54 3.60
CA LEU A 114 12.76 3.62 3.06
C LEU A 114 12.53 2.59 1.94
N SER A 115 13.54 2.35 1.09
CA SER A 115 13.51 1.30 0.08
C SER A 115 13.44 -0.09 0.73
N GLU A 116 14.24 -0.34 1.77
CA GLU A 116 14.23 -1.60 2.52
C GLU A 116 12.86 -1.83 3.21
N LEU A 117 12.28 -0.79 3.82
CA LEU A 117 10.94 -0.86 4.41
C LEU A 117 9.83 -1.10 3.38
N GLN A 118 9.94 -0.49 2.20
CA GLN A 118 8.99 -0.71 1.12
C GLN A 118 9.02 -2.17 0.65
N GLU A 119 10.22 -2.74 0.49
CA GLU A 119 10.38 -4.15 0.13
C GLU A 119 9.79 -5.07 1.21
N ALA A 120 10.08 -4.81 2.49
CA ALA A 120 9.53 -5.58 3.61
C ALA A 120 7.99 -5.55 3.64
N VAL A 121 7.38 -4.39 3.37
CA VAL A 121 5.92 -4.25 3.27
C VAL A 121 5.35 -5.07 2.12
N LEU A 122 6.00 -5.10 0.95
CA LEU A 122 5.54 -5.88 -0.19
C LEU A 122 5.59 -7.39 0.11
N VAL A 123 6.69 -7.85 0.71
CA VAL A 123 6.85 -9.27 1.12
C VAL A 123 5.78 -9.66 2.13
N GLN A 124 5.55 -8.83 3.15
CA GLN A 124 4.55 -9.13 4.18
C GLN A 124 3.12 -9.09 3.61
N ASN A 125 2.81 -8.15 2.71
CA ASN A 125 1.51 -8.08 2.06
C ASN A 125 1.27 -9.32 1.17
N GLU A 126 2.27 -9.77 0.42
CA GLU A 126 2.19 -10.98 -0.38
C GLU A 126 1.90 -12.21 0.49
N LYS A 127 2.61 -12.32 1.63
CA LYS A 127 2.38 -13.38 2.63
C LYS A 127 0.95 -13.32 3.20
N ASN A 128 0.45 -12.15 3.56
CA ASN A 128 -0.92 -12.01 4.06
C ASN A 128 -1.94 -12.41 2.97
N ARG A 129 -1.67 -12.07 1.70
CA ARG A 129 -2.52 -12.43 0.57
C ARG A 129 -2.56 -13.93 0.29
N THR A 130 -1.44 -14.64 0.44
CA THR A 130 -1.41 -16.10 0.29
C THR A 130 -2.19 -16.77 1.43
N LEU A 131 -1.98 -16.34 2.68
CA LEU A 131 -2.72 -16.85 3.84
C LEU A 131 -4.23 -16.68 3.69
N LEU A 132 -4.69 -15.50 3.26
CA LEU A 132 -6.12 -15.25 3.00
C LEU A 132 -6.68 -16.17 1.91
N LYS A 133 -5.93 -16.40 0.82
CA LYS A 133 -6.36 -17.31 -0.26
C LYS A 133 -6.50 -18.75 0.24
N GLU A 134 -5.56 -19.21 1.04
CA GLU A 134 -5.59 -20.54 1.65
C GLU A 134 -6.81 -20.68 2.55
N HIS A 135 -7.04 -19.73 3.45
CA HIS A 135 -8.22 -19.72 4.33
C HIS A 135 -9.54 -19.71 3.55
N ILE A 136 -9.68 -18.84 2.55
CA ILE A 136 -10.89 -18.79 1.71
C ILE A 136 -11.11 -20.13 1.00
N THR A 137 -10.04 -20.77 0.52
CA THR A 137 -10.14 -22.07 -0.15
C THR A 137 -10.58 -23.16 0.84
N GLN A 138 -10.05 -23.15 2.07
CA GLN A 138 -10.49 -24.06 3.13
C GLN A 138 -11.97 -23.85 3.49
N ILE A 139 -12.42 -22.60 3.65
CA ILE A 139 -13.81 -22.26 3.94
C ILE A 139 -14.71 -22.73 2.78
N ARG A 140 -14.34 -22.48 1.52
CA ARG A 140 -15.07 -22.98 0.35
C ARG A 140 -15.17 -24.50 0.33
N ASN A 141 -14.10 -25.20 0.71
CA ASN A 141 -14.11 -26.66 0.80
C ASN A 141 -15.01 -27.15 1.94
N ARG A 142 -15.02 -26.47 3.10
CA ARG A 142 -15.96 -26.78 4.20
C ARG A 142 -17.41 -26.57 3.72
N ILE A 143 -17.71 -25.45 3.09
CA ILE A 143 -19.05 -25.16 2.54
C ILE A 143 -19.43 -26.21 1.49
N SER A 144 -18.52 -26.57 0.58
CA SER A 144 -18.81 -27.56 -0.46
C SER A 144 -19.14 -28.93 0.14
N GLN A 145 -18.41 -29.36 1.17
CA GLN A 145 -18.72 -30.56 1.94
C GLN A 145 -20.11 -30.52 2.59
N PHE A 146 -20.50 -29.39 3.19
CA PHE A 146 -21.85 -29.23 3.76
C PHE A 146 -22.95 -29.16 2.71
N SER A 147 -22.66 -28.60 1.53
CA SER A 147 -23.63 -28.47 0.43
C SER A 147 -23.76 -29.72 -0.44
N ASP A 148 -22.82 -30.67 -0.35
CA ASP A 148 -22.91 -31.95 -1.04
C ASP A 148 -24.10 -32.76 -0.49
N PRO A 149 -25.09 -33.11 -1.32
CA PRO A 149 -26.28 -33.87 -0.90
C PRO A 149 -25.95 -35.22 -0.25
N ARG A 150 -24.76 -35.77 -0.49
CA ARG A 150 -24.30 -37.04 0.11
C ARG A 150 -23.89 -36.89 1.58
N HIS A 151 -23.50 -35.69 1.99
CA HIS A 151 -22.98 -35.39 3.33
C HIS A 151 -23.94 -34.51 4.14
N ASN A 152 -24.97 -33.94 3.51
CA ASN A 152 -26.01 -33.16 4.18
C ASN A 152 -27.15 -34.07 4.68
N PRO A 153 -27.30 -34.29 6.00
CA PRO A 153 -28.36 -35.14 6.57
C PRO A 153 -29.77 -34.59 6.34
N TYR A 154 -29.90 -33.32 5.95
CA TYR A 154 -31.17 -32.67 5.66
C TYR A 154 -31.47 -32.57 4.15
N ALA A 155 -30.58 -33.01 3.26
CA ALA A 155 -30.80 -32.90 1.80
C ALA A 155 -32.00 -33.72 1.29
N LYS A 156 -32.45 -34.73 2.03
CA LYS A 156 -33.64 -35.54 1.73
C LYS A 156 -34.86 -35.17 2.59
N ASN A 157 -34.67 -34.34 3.62
CA ASN A 157 -35.77 -33.91 4.48
C ASN A 157 -36.41 -32.66 3.86
N THR A 158 -37.51 -32.89 3.14
CA THR A 158 -38.47 -31.82 2.88
C THR A 158 -38.99 -31.34 4.24
N SER A 159 -38.79 -30.05 4.53
CA SER A 159 -39.28 -29.46 5.78
C SER A 159 -40.77 -29.74 5.90
N ILE A 160 -41.24 -30.14 7.10
CA ILE A 160 -42.66 -30.36 7.37
C ILE A 160 -43.45 -29.03 7.19
N TYR A 161 -42.76 -27.89 7.26
CA TYR A 161 -43.28 -26.56 6.97
C TYR A 161 -43.10 -26.12 5.51
N SER A 162 -42.41 -26.90 4.66
CA SER A 162 -42.42 -26.72 3.21
C SER A 162 -43.70 -27.30 2.61
N GLN A 163 -44.82 -26.88 3.17
CA GLN A 163 -46.13 -27.21 2.65
C GLN A 163 -46.22 -26.57 1.28
N LYS A 164 -46.23 -27.39 0.21
CA LYS A 164 -46.74 -26.94 -1.09
C LYS A 164 -48.16 -26.48 -0.83
N VAL A 165 -48.35 -25.18 -0.66
CA VAL A 165 -49.67 -24.57 -0.66
C VAL A 165 -50.20 -24.82 -2.07
N SER A 166 -50.93 -25.92 -2.23
CA SER A 166 -51.78 -26.13 -3.38
C SER A 166 -52.86 -25.07 -3.27
N THR A 167 -52.65 -23.91 -3.90
CA THR A 167 -53.69 -22.89 -4.00
C THR A 167 -54.88 -23.52 -4.74
N PRO A 168 -56.06 -23.68 -4.10
CA PRO A 168 -57.23 -24.19 -4.78
C PRO A 168 -57.60 -23.20 -5.90
N SER A 169 -57.69 -23.66 -7.14
CA SER A 169 -57.90 -22.78 -8.30
C SER A 169 -59.36 -22.39 -8.54
N ILE A 170 -60.31 -22.95 -7.79
CA ILE A 170 -61.75 -22.70 -7.98
C ILE A 170 -62.42 -22.66 -6.60
N ILE A 171 -63.05 -21.53 -6.30
CA ILE A 171 -63.99 -21.38 -5.19
C ILE A 171 -65.33 -21.11 -5.88
N ASP A 172 -66.22 -22.11 -5.90
CA ASP A 172 -67.61 -21.88 -6.28
C ASP A 172 -68.33 -21.30 -5.06
N ILE A 173 -68.91 -20.12 -5.22
CA ILE A 173 -69.72 -19.45 -4.21
C ILE A 173 -71.15 -19.43 -4.76
N GLU A 174 -72.00 -20.31 -4.24
CA GLU A 174 -73.45 -20.18 -4.41
C GLU A 174 -74.01 -19.24 -3.33
N ILE A 175 -74.85 -18.31 -3.76
CA ILE A 175 -75.51 -17.27 -2.94
C ILE A 175 -76.80 -17.82 -2.35
#